data_AF-A0AAD6DUW5-F1
#
_entry.id   AF-A0AAD6DUW5-F1
#
_cell.length_a   1.000
_cell.length_b   1.000
_cell.length_c   1.000
_cell.angle_alpha   90.00
_cell.angle_beta   90.00
_cell.angle_gamma   90.00
#
_symmetry.space_group_name_H-M   'P 1'
#
loop_
_entity.id
_entity.type
_entity.pdbx_description
1 polymer ?
#
loop_
_entity_poly.entity_id
_entity_poly.type
_entity_poly.pdbx_seq_one_letter_code
_entity_poly.pdbx_strand_id
1 'polypeptide(L)'
;MGGILADSDRLQTVIVLDADKTLAQEDSGVLFWEQVRAASAEDEINSPLKALFNNPLGYSYTAFRQATLLYEEALGDVESEACCETVSSLIHMHSDIKDSCTWLAERDMSTQSSLPVESDLCGRRSLK
;
A
#
# COMPACT_ATOMS: atom_id res chain seq x y z
N MET A 1 -46.58 -3.23 -10.25
CA MET A 1 -45.35 -3.87 -9.72
C MET A 1 -44.21 -3.47 -10.64
N GLY A 2 -43.52 -2.37 -10.32
CA GLY A 2 -42.35 -1.89 -11.07
C GLY A 2 -41.10 -2.49 -10.46
N GLY A 3 -40.30 -3.19 -11.26
CA GLY A 3 -39.08 -3.84 -10.83
C GLY A 3 -38.04 -2.83 -10.36
N ILE A 4 -37.34 -3.18 -9.29
CA ILE A 4 -36.08 -2.56 -8.90
C ILE A 4 -35.10 -2.86 -10.03
N LEU A 5 -34.93 -1.92 -10.97
CA LEU A 5 -33.78 -1.94 -11.87
C LEU A 5 -32.57 -1.69 -10.98
N ALA A 6 -31.89 -2.77 -10.59
CA ALA A 6 -30.57 -2.66 -10.02
C ALA A 6 -29.70 -1.97 -11.07
N ASP A 7 -29.32 -0.73 -10.78
CA ASP A 7 -28.25 0.01 -11.44
C ASP A 7 -26.99 -0.88 -11.41
N SER A 8 -26.84 -1.73 -12.42
CA SER A 8 -25.80 -2.76 -12.50
C SER A 8 -24.57 -2.27 -13.23
N ASP A 9 -24.48 -0.98 -13.57
CA ASP A 9 -23.62 -0.54 -14.67
C ASP A 9 -22.23 -0.04 -14.26
N ARG A 10 -21.83 -0.19 -12.99
CA ARG A 10 -20.44 0.11 -12.57
C ARG A 10 -19.91 -0.92 -11.57
N LEU A 11 -19.45 -2.07 -12.08
CA LEU A 11 -18.62 -2.99 -11.31
C LEU A 11 -17.31 -2.28 -10.93
N GLN A 12 -17.14 -1.98 -9.64
CA GLN A 12 -15.87 -1.50 -9.10
C GLN A 12 -14.89 -2.67 -9.05
N THR A 13 -13.77 -2.54 -9.78
CA THR A 13 -12.68 -3.53 -9.71
C THR A 13 -11.70 -3.10 -8.64
N VAL A 14 -11.48 -3.95 -7.65
CA VAL A 14 -10.48 -3.74 -6.59
C VAL A 14 -9.38 -4.78 -6.76
N ILE A 15 -8.13 -4.32 -6.73
CA ILE A 15 -6.95 -5.17 -6.84
C ILE A 15 -6.16 -5.00 -5.55
N VAL A 16 -5.82 -6.12 -4.92
CA VAL A 16 -5.00 -6.18 -3.73
C VAL A 16 -3.74 -6.93 -4.09
N LEU A 17 -2.59 -6.30 -3.89
CA LEU A 17 -1.28 -6.87 -4.15
C LEU A 17 -0.53 -6.90 -2.82
N ASP A 18 0.13 -8.02 -2.56
CA ASP A 18 1.16 -8.06 -1.53
C ASP A 18 2.37 -7.25 -2.00
N ALA A 19 3.17 -6.73 -1.06
CA ALA A 19 4.26 -5.79 -1.37
C ALA A 19 5.59 -6.52 -1.60
N ASP A 20 6.29 -6.86 -0.52
CA ASP A 20 7.60 -7.49 -0.58
C ASP A 20 7.52 -8.86 -1.27
N LYS A 21 8.53 -9.20 -2.07
CA LYS A 21 8.57 -10.42 -2.90
C LYS A 21 7.41 -10.61 -3.88
N THR A 22 6.52 -9.63 -4.02
CA THR A 22 5.38 -9.66 -4.95
C THR A 22 5.41 -8.46 -5.89
N LEU A 23 5.30 -7.22 -5.39
CA LEU A 23 5.47 -6.00 -6.19
C LEU A 23 6.92 -5.77 -6.61
N ALA A 24 7.87 -6.21 -5.78
CA ALA A 24 9.30 -6.09 -5.97
C ALA A 24 10.01 -7.39 -5.58
N GLN A 25 11.22 -7.61 -6.08
CA GLN A 25 12.01 -8.79 -5.71
C GLN A 25 12.64 -8.63 -4.31
N GLU A 26 12.85 -7.39 -3.87
CA GLU A 26 13.43 -7.05 -2.59
C GLU A 26 12.48 -7.34 -1.41
N ASP A 27 13.04 -7.36 -0.21
CA ASP A 27 12.29 -7.43 1.05
C ASP A 27 12.65 -6.18 1.86
N SER A 28 11.68 -5.26 1.99
CA SER A 28 11.89 -3.97 2.62
C SER A 28 12.31 -4.10 4.09
N GLY A 29 11.77 -5.10 4.80
CA GLY A 29 12.14 -5.38 6.18
C GLY A 29 13.59 -5.83 6.32
N VAL A 30 14.06 -6.72 5.45
CA VAL A 30 15.48 -7.14 5.43
C VAL A 30 16.39 -5.95 5.16
N LEU A 31 16.11 -5.16 4.11
CA LEU A 31 16.92 -4.01 3.73
C LEU A 31 16.98 -2.96 4.85
N PHE A 32 15.87 -2.71 5.54
CA PHE A 32 15.83 -1.79 6.67
C PHE A 32 16.77 -2.22 7.79
N TRP A 33 16.70 -3.48 8.21
CA TRP A 33 17.53 -3.96 9.32
C TRP A 33 19.01 -4.10 8.94
N GLU A 34 19.33 -4.27 7.65
CA GLU A 34 20.70 -4.16 7.14
C GLU A 34 21.22 -2.72 7.25
N GLN A 35 20.40 -1.72 6.89
CA GLN A 35 20.75 -0.31 7.01
C GLN A 35 20.97 0.11 8.47
N VAL A 36 20.12 -0.34 9.38
CA VAL A 36 20.28 -0.10 10.82
C VAL A 36 21.59 -0.69 11.33
N ARG A 37 21.92 -1.94 10.94
CA ARG A 37 23.17 -2.60 11.36
C ARG A 37 24.41 -1.87 10.83
N ALA A 38 24.36 -1.41 9.57
CA ALA A 38 25.45 -0.64 8.99
C ALA A 38 25.72 0.66 9.75
N ALA A 39 24.68 1.25 10.36
CA ALA A 39 24.80 2.45 11.17
C ALA A 39 25.26 2.18 12.62
N SER A 40 24.93 1.02 13.21
CA SER A 40 25.13 0.76 14.65
C SER A 40 26.50 0.20 15.05
N ALA A 41 27.38 -0.16 14.11
CA ALA A 41 28.70 -0.79 14.37
C ALA A 41 28.65 -2.07 15.25
N GLU A 42 27.45 -2.61 15.49
CA GLU A 42 27.22 -3.83 16.26
C GLU A 42 26.99 -5.00 15.29
N ASP A 43 27.82 -6.02 15.39
CA ASP A 43 27.84 -7.17 14.47
C ASP A 43 26.65 -8.14 14.65
N GLU A 44 25.82 -7.99 15.69
CA GLU A 44 24.98 -9.08 16.20
C GLU A 44 23.48 -9.04 15.84
N ILE A 45 22.98 -8.00 15.18
CA ILE A 45 21.55 -7.94 14.86
C ILE A 45 21.24 -8.77 13.61
N ASN A 46 21.12 -10.10 13.78
CA ASN A 46 20.28 -10.91 12.89
C ASN A 46 18.91 -10.24 12.77
N SER A 47 18.28 -10.20 11.58
CA SER A 47 16.98 -9.55 11.37
C SER A 47 15.99 -9.92 12.50
N PRO A 48 15.68 -8.99 13.42
CA PRO A 48 14.97 -9.31 14.66
C PRO A 48 13.54 -9.78 14.38
N LEU A 49 13.00 -9.37 13.23
CA LEU A 49 11.73 -9.83 12.70
C LEU A 49 11.71 -11.33 12.42
N LYS A 50 12.82 -11.88 11.92
CA LYS A 50 12.89 -13.33 11.67
C LYS A 50 12.82 -14.12 12.97
N ALA A 51 13.45 -13.64 14.05
CA ALA A 51 13.34 -14.27 15.36
C ALA A 51 11.92 -14.12 15.94
N LEU A 52 11.31 -12.95 15.76
CA LEU A 52 9.96 -12.64 16.22
C LEU A 52 8.90 -13.52 15.55
N PHE A 53 8.92 -13.63 14.22
CA PHE A 53 7.90 -14.37 13.48
C PHE A 53 8.11 -15.89 13.47
N ASN A 54 9.31 -16.38 13.79
CA ASN A 54 9.58 -17.82 13.93
C ASN A 54 9.27 -18.38 15.33
N ASN A 55 8.84 -17.55 16.27
CA ASN A 55 8.42 -18.00 17.59
C ASN A 55 6.94 -18.47 17.58
N PRO A 56 6.39 -19.00 18.69
CA PRO A 56 5.00 -19.48 18.75
C PRO A 56 3.91 -18.43 18.47
N LEU A 57 4.23 -17.14 18.50
CA LEU A 57 3.32 -16.07 18.11
C LEU A 57 3.07 -16.05 16.60
N GLY A 58 4.00 -16.58 15.79
CA GLY A 58 3.90 -16.58 14.33
C GLY A 58 3.52 -15.21 13.77
N TYR A 59 2.71 -15.21 12.72
CA TYR A 59 2.13 -14.00 12.11
C TYR A 59 0.85 -13.53 12.82
N SER A 60 0.88 -13.46 14.15
CA SER A 60 -0.25 -12.94 14.94
C SER A 60 -0.23 -11.42 15.03
N TYR A 61 -1.38 -10.84 15.35
CA TYR A 61 -1.50 -9.41 15.65
C TYR A 61 -0.51 -8.92 16.70
N THR A 62 -0.27 -9.72 17.76
CA THR A 62 0.70 -9.39 18.80
C THR A 62 2.13 -9.33 18.25
N ALA A 63 2.51 -10.28 17.38
CA ALA A 63 3.82 -10.25 16.73
C ALA A 63 3.99 -9.01 15.86
N PHE A 64 2.97 -8.62 15.09
CA PHE A 64 3.04 -7.38 14.30
C PHE A 64 3.18 -6.12 15.17
N ARG A 65 2.49 -6.05 16.31
CA ARG A 65 2.69 -4.94 17.26
C ARG A 65 4.11 -4.90 17.83
N GLN A 66 4.68 -6.07 18.14
CA GLN A 66 6.06 -6.15 18.60
C GLN A 66 7.04 -5.75 17.50
N ALA A 67 6.77 -6.09 16.24
CA ALA A 67 7.56 -5.63 15.10
C ALA A 67 7.57 -4.11 15.03
N THR A 68 6.41 -3.45 15.14
CA THR A 68 6.32 -1.98 15.18
C THR A 68 7.18 -1.37 16.30
N LEU A 69 7.10 -1.91 17.52
CA LEU A 69 7.92 -1.42 18.63
C LEU A 69 9.42 -1.58 18.36
N LEU A 70 9.84 -2.69 17.75
CA LEU A 70 11.25 -2.88 17.38
C LEU A 70 11.73 -1.82 16.38
N TYR A 71 10.90 -1.46 15.39
CA TYR A 71 11.23 -0.38 14.45
C TYR A 71 11.37 0.98 15.16
N GLU A 72 10.42 1.31 16.05
CA GLU A 72 10.44 2.56 16.82
C GLU A 72 11.59 2.64 17.84
N GLU A 73 12.02 1.50 18.40
CA GLU A 73 13.16 1.43 19.32
C GLU A 73 14.51 1.52 18.58
N ALA A 74 14.58 1.05 17.34
CA ALA A 74 15.81 1.00 16.58
C ALA A 74 16.27 2.38 16.09
N LEU A 75 15.33 3.25 15.70
CA LEU A 75 15.61 4.57 15.15
C LEU A 75 14.61 5.60 15.70
N GLY A 76 15.08 6.82 15.96
CA GLY A 76 14.19 7.96 16.20
C GLY A 76 13.41 8.35 14.93
N ASP A 77 12.37 9.18 15.06
CA ASP A 77 11.47 9.53 13.95
C ASP A 77 12.19 10.07 12.71
N VAL A 78 13.20 10.93 12.90
CA VAL A 78 13.95 11.55 11.79
C VAL A 78 14.88 10.55 11.13
N GLU A 79 15.56 9.73 11.92
CA GLU A 79 16.44 8.67 11.43
C GLU A 79 15.66 7.57 10.71
N SER A 80 14.44 7.28 11.19
CA SER A 80 13.52 6.31 10.59
C SER A 80 13.09 6.74 9.19
N GLU A 81 12.67 8.00 9.03
CA GLU A 81 12.27 8.52 7.70
C GLU A 81 13.45 8.47 6.71
N ALA A 82 14.65 8.91 7.13
CA ALA A 82 15.84 8.87 6.28
C ALA A 82 16.25 7.42 5.90
N CYS A 83 16.07 6.47 6.83
CA CYS A 83 16.27 5.05 6.55
C CYS A 83 15.26 4.54 5.52
N CYS A 84 13.98 4.89 5.67
CA CYS A 84 12.92 4.54 4.72
C CYS A 84 13.17 5.11 3.32
N GLU A 85 13.61 6.37 3.20
CA GLU A 85 14.01 6.96 1.92
C GLU A 85 15.14 6.16 1.26
N THR A 86 16.15 5.81 2.07
CA THR A 86 17.30 5.01 1.60
C THR A 86 16.85 3.63 1.12
N VAL A 87 16.06 2.91 1.93
CA VAL A 87 15.53 1.58 1.59
C VAL A 87 14.64 1.64 0.35
N SER A 88 13.76 2.64 0.26
CA SER A 88 12.88 2.85 -0.90
C SER A 88 13.67 3.01 -2.21
N SER A 89 14.82 3.70 -2.17
CA SER A 89 15.69 3.85 -3.34
C SER A 89 16.33 2.55 -3.83
N LEU A 90 16.35 1.51 -2.98
CA LEU A 90 16.88 0.18 -3.30
C LEU A 90 15.82 -0.78 -3.81
N ILE A 91 14.53 -0.45 -3.67
CA ILE A 91 13.42 -1.32 -4.06
C ILE A 91 13.07 -1.10 -5.53
N HIS A 92 13.05 -2.19 -6.30
CA HIS A 92 12.75 -2.14 -7.73
C HIS A 92 11.46 -2.91 -8.00
N MET A 93 10.37 -2.17 -8.24
CA MET A 93 9.11 -2.78 -8.62
C MET A 93 9.22 -3.50 -9.98
N HIS A 94 8.59 -4.66 -10.08
CA HIS A 94 8.47 -5.40 -11.32
C HIS A 94 7.70 -4.56 -12.36
N SER A 95 8.30 -4.38 -13.53
CA SER A 95 7.77 -3.48 -14.55
C SER A 95 6.42 -3.93 -15.09
N ASP A 96 6.20 -5.23 -15.24
CA ASP A 96 4.94 -5.81 -15.70
C ASP A 96 3.79 -5.57 -14.72
N ILE A 97 4.04 -5.68 -13.41
CA ILE A 97 3.04 -5.37 -12.39
C ILE A 97 2.75 -3.87 -12.37
N LYS A 98 3.80 -3.03 -12.45
CA LYS A 98 3.65 -1.58 -12.53
C LYS A 98 2.82 -1.17 -13.75
N ASP A 99 3.15 -1.70 -14.93
CA ASP A 99 2.48 -1.40 -16.19
C ASP A 99 1.01 -1.84 -16.14
N SER A 100 0.74 -3.01 -15.56
CA SER A 100 -0.63 -3.51 -15.34
C SER A 100 -1.44 -2.58 -14.45
N CYS A 101 -0.87 -2.15 -13.32
CA CYS A 101 -1.52 -1.21 -12.40
C CYS A 101 -1.78 0.15 -13.07
N THR A 102 -0.83 0.68 -13.84
CA THR A 102 -1.02 1.93 -14.60
C THR A 102 -2.15 1.79 -15.61
N TRP A 103 -2.17 0.69 -16.38
CA TRP A 103 -3.23 0.43 -17.35
C TRP A 103 -4.61 0.33 -16.70
N LEU A 104 -4.71 -0.32 -15.54
CA LEU A 104 -5.95 -0.43 -14.77
C LEU A 104 -6.42 0.94 -14.24
N ALA A 105 -5.50 1.75 -13.72
CA ALA A 105 -5.79 3.09 -13.23
C ALA A 105 -6.28 4.03 -14.35
N GLU A 106 -5.65 3.98 -15.52
CA GLU A 106 -6.07 4.78 -16.68
C GLU A 106 -7.47 4.40 -17.19
N ARG A 107 -7.83 3.12 -17.10
CA ARG A 107 -9.17 2.64 -17.48
C ARG A 107 -10.26 3.16 -16.56
N ASP A 108 -10.04 3.14 -15.24
CA ASP A 108 -11.03 3.66 -14.29
C ASP A 108 -11.30 5.17 -14.51
N MET A 109 -10.24 5.94 -14.80
CA MET A 109 -10.34 7.37 -15.12
C MET A 109 -11.10 7.65 -16.43
N SER A 110 -10.89 6.82 -17.46
CA SER A 110 -11.61 6.96 -18.74
C SER A 110 -13.12 6.69 -18.62
N THR A 111 -13.52 5.79 -17.72
CA THR A 111 -14.93 5.49 -17.41
C THR A 111 -15.63 6.57 -16.58
N GLN A 112 -14.89 7.43 -15.86
CA GLN A 112 -15.46 8.55 -15.10
C GLN A 112 -15.66 9.81 -15.97
N SER A 113 -14.86 10.00 -17.02
CA SER A 113 -14.95 11.13 -17.96
C SER A 113 -16.17 11.12 -18.88
N SER A 114 -16.87 9.99 -19.01
CA SER A 114 -18.01 9.82 -19.94
C SER A 114 -19.37 10.04 -19.28
N LEU A 115 -19.40 10.46 -18.01
CA LEU A 115 -20.65 10.79 -17.32
C LEU A 115 -21.21 12.13 -17.86
N PRO A 116 -22.49 12.20 -18.26
CA PRO A 116 -23.12 13.49 -18.54
C PRO A 116 -23.15 14.30 -17.24
N VAL A 117 -22.68 15.54 -17.30
CA VAL A 117 -22.95 16.54 -16.25
C VAL A 117 -24.47 16.63 -16.14
N GLU A 118 -25.03 16.18 -15.01
CA GLU A 118 -26.43 16.47 -14.69
C GLU A 118 -26.56 18.00 -14.66
N SER A 119 -27.08 18.56 -15.75
CA SER A 119 -27.49 19.95 -15.76
C SER A 119 -28.65 20.05 -14.78
N ASP A 120 -28.43 20.74 -13.65
CA ASP A 120 -29.47 21.17 -12.74
C ASP A 120 -30.65 21.72 -13.54
N LEU A 121 -31.72 20.92 -13.65
CA LEU A 121 -33.03 21.40 -14.04
C LEU A 121 -33.58 22.17 -12.84
N CYS A 122 -33.00 23.35 -12.61
CA CYS A 122 -33.59 24.40 -11.80
C CYS A 122 -34.88 24.83 -12.51
N GLY A 123 -35.96 24.15 -12.14
CA GLY A 123 -37.30 24.40 -12.62
C GLY A 123 -37.70 25.84 -12.29
N ARG A 124 -37.62 26.72 -13.30
CA ARG A 124 -38.33 27.99 -13.32
C ARG A 124 -39.82 27.71 -13.15
N ARG A 125 -40.38 28.03 -11.99
CA ARG A 125 -41.80 28.35 -11.88
C ARG A 125 -41.94 29.86 -11.94
N SER A 126 -42.37 30.34 -13.10
CA SER A 126 -42.89 31.69 -13.28
C SER A 126 -44.39 31.59 -13.55
N LEU A 127 -45.16 32.37 -12.79
CA LEU A 127 -46.55 32.84 -13.01
C LEU A 127 -47.65 31.80 -12.72
N LYS A 128 -48.73 32.10 -11.97
CA LYS A 128 -49.40 33.37 -11.62
C LYS A 128 -49.83 33.39 -10.16
#